data_AF-A0A5D0QUP6-F1
#
_entry.id   AF-A0A5D0QUP6-F1
#
_cell.length_a   1.000
_cell.length_b   1.000
_cell.length_c   1.000
_cell.angle_alpha   90.00
_cell.angle_beta   90.00
_cell.angle_gamma   90.00
#
_symmetry.space_group_name_H-M   'P 1'
#
loop_
_entity.id
_entity.type
_entity.pdbx_description
1 polymer ?
#
loop_
_entity_poly.entity_id
_entity_poly.type
_entity_poly.pdbx_seq_one_letter_code
_entity_poly.pdbx_strand_id
1 'polypeptide(L)'
;MATSVACSQEISLFQQFNGRYDYLAIGNTLNPSENNLDRSFCEILPASEAELTLNPDWNIIAAYLYWAGSGSGDTEVSLNGNPFIADNTYLVDYNDPNYGLLTYFSSYTDITDYILTAGNSMYTFSDLDISDILTTNDGYCNNRTNFAGWSIYIIYENTNLPLNQINLFQGLEIISRNVQEKTILLDNINVLDNEGAKIGFLAWEGDANLNYGESLLINNNVLSNPPLNPANNAFNGTNSFTGSNTFYNGDLDVYNIENNIAIGDNSVEIKLTTGDLDEFGNLQADLIILNNMITVLNSQLPDATVVLNTYLLECATRNVTIDFTAYNSNSTEILPAATPIAFYADGFLVAQSETLDIIPIDGFETQSITINIPDIIPDSFTLQIVIDDVGNGTGIVTELNELNNTTTEGVTLLPIPEVTQLQPLEACDIGFNKATFNLTEQLQFVDYDSLEDVSYYEAENDLFNQENQILIPEYFDNDTSPQEIFIRVNTDFCFNFYKFIVSVKNCPPYIPQVFTPNHDGFNDWFNIQGLYTIFENHKLLIYNRWGTLIFEGNNDLPWDGKSNKGITNQGNLVPVGTYFYVLYLNDSSYENMTGWVYVNY
;
A
#
# COMPACT_ATOMS: atom_id res chain seq x y z
N MET A 1 -3.72 -31.17 -40.41
CA MET A 1 -3.04 -30.19 -39.54
C MET A 1 -3.86 -28.93 -39.63
N ALA A 2 -4.40 -28.46 -38.50
CA ALA A 2 -5.06 -27.17 -38.47
C ALA A 2 -3.98 -26.11 -38.62
N THR A 3 -3.95 -25.41 -39.75
CA THR A 3 -3.18 -24.19 -39.93
C THR A 3 -3.73 -23.16 -38.95
N SER A 4 -3.02 -22.93 -37.84
CA SER A 4 -3.31 -21.80 -36.96
C SER A 4 -2.98 -20.53 -37.74
N VAL A 5 -3.99 -19.71 -38.01
CA VAL A 5 -3.79 -18.34 -38.49
C VAL A 5 -3.07 -17.59 -37.38
N ALA A 6 -1.92 -16.98 -37.68
CA ALA A 6 -1.26 -16.08 -36.74
C ALA A 6 -2.02 -14.75 -36.81
N CYS A 7 -2.75 -14.41 -35.74
CA CYS A 7 -3.33 -13.07 -35.64
C CYS A 7 -2.20 -12.05 -35.47
N SER A 8 -2.22 -10.98 -36.29
CA SER A 8 -1.42 -9.77 -36.10
C SER A 8 -1.45 -9.32 -34.63
N GLN A 9 -0.29 -8.96 -34.08
CA GLN A 9 -0.19 -8.44 -32.72
C GLN A 9 -0.26 -6.92 -32.77
N GLU A 10 -1.27 -6.37 -32.09
CA GLU A 10 -1.54 -4.95 -32.03
C GLU A 10 -0.33 -4.18 -31.47
N ILE A 11 -0.01 -3.05 -32.10
CA ILE A 11 1.05 -2.19 -31.61
C ILE A 11 0.58 -1.54 -30.31
N SER A 12 1.34 -1.78 -29.24
CA SER A 12 1.02 -1.31 -27.89
C SER A 12 2.26 -0.74 -27.20
N LEU A 13 2.05 0.05 -26.14
CA LEU A 13 3.15 0.65 -25.37
C LEU A 13 4.06 -0.44 -24.82
N PHE A 14 5.34 -0.40 -25.19
CA PHE A 14 6.36 -1.33 -24.72
C PHE A 14 7.13 -0.74 -23.54
N GLN A 15 7.68 0.46 -23.72
CA GLN A 15 8.51 1.13 -22.73
C GLN A 15 8.23 2.62 -22.75
N GLN A 16 8.31 3.24 -21.58
CA GLN A 16 8.17 4.67 -21.40
C GLN A 16 9.36 5.20 -20.59
N PHE A 17 9.97 6.28 -21.06
CA PHE A 17 11.10 6.94 -20.41
C PHE A 17 10.77 8.42 -20.20
N ASN A 18 10.83 8.87 -18.95
CA ASN A 18 10.54 10.25 -18.56
C ASN A 18 11.82 10.93 -18.08
N GLY A 19 12.22 12.02 -18.72
CA GLY A 19 13.46 12.71 -18.36
C GLY A 19 14.01 13.55 -19.51
N ARG A 20 15.27 13.94 -19.42
CA ARG A 20 15.94 14.70 -20.51
C ARG A 20 16.46 13.75 -21.57
N TYR A 21 15.54 13.00 -22.15
CA TYR A 21 15.83 11.91 -23.06
C TYR A 21 15.49 12.26 -24.50
N ASP A 22 16.25 11.66 -25.41
CA ASP A 22 15.90 11.54 -26.82
C ASP A 22 16.39 10.16 -27.31
N TYR A 23 16.13 9.82 -28.57
CA TYR A 23 16.55 8.57 -29.18
C TYR A 23 17.27 8.79 -30.51
N LEU A 24 18.07 7.79 -30.88
CA LEU A 24 18.69 7.60 -32.18
C LEU A 24 18.37 6.18 -32.63
N ALA A 25 18.25 5.94 -33.94
CA ALA A 25 18.19 4.60 -34.48
C ALA A 25 19.29 4.36 -35.52
N ILE A 26 19.85 3.16 -35.51
CA ILE A 26 20.76 2.66 -36.54
C ILE A 26 20.24 1.34 -37.07
N GLY A 27 20.56 0.97 -38.29
CA GLY A 27 20.12 -0.31 -38.84
C GLY A 27 20.46 -0.42 -40.30
N ASN A 28 20.24 -1.60 -40.86
CA ASN A 28 20.40 -1.81 -42.29
C ASN A 28 19.52 -2.96 -42.78
N THR A 29 19.28 -2.98 -44.09
CA THR A 29 18.62 -4.09 -44.77
C THR A 29 19.61 -5.23 -45.02
N LEU A 30 19.11 -6.45 -45.22
CA LEU A 30 19.85 -7.57 -45.80
C LEU A 30 19.43 -7.83 -47.24
N ASN A 31 18.54 -7.02 -47.83
CA ASN A 31 18.24 -7.09 -49.24
C ASN A 31 19.38 -6.44 -50.06
N PRO A 32 19.92 -7.10 -51.11
CA PRO A 32 20.95 -6.50 -51.96
C PRO A 32 20.45 -5.34 -52.82
N SER A 33 19.13 -5.25 -53.01
CA SER A 33 18.41 -4.22 -53.79
C SER A 33 16.91 -4.28 -53.47
N GLU A 34 16.15 -3.26 -53.84
CA GLU A 34 14.67 -3.25 -53.73
C GLU A 34 14.04 -4.40 -54.53
N ASN A 35 13.28 -5.26 -53.86
CA ASN A 35 12.70 -6.49 -54.42
C ASN A 35 11.65 -6.23 -55.54
N ASN A 36 11.01 -5.06 -55.57
CA ASN A 36 10.06 -4.70 -56.62
C ASN A 36 10.76 -4.28 -57.92
N LEU A 37 11.97 -3.73 -57.82
CA LEU A 37 12.81 -3.28 -58.94
C LEU A 37 13.71 -4.37 -59.52
N ASP A 38 14.42 -5.11 -58.66
CA ASP A 38 15.30 -6.21 -59.07
C ASP A 38 14.69 -7.56 -58.72
N ARG A 39 14.36 -8.34 -59.76
CA ARG A 39 13.74 -9.66 -59.64
C ARG A 39 14.73 -10.81 -59.70
N SER A 40 16.03 -10.52 -59.73
CA SER A 40 17.08 -11.51 -59.99
C SER A 40 17.52 -12.28 -58.74
N PHE A 41 17.13 -11.82 -57.55
CA PHE A 41 17.49 -12.42 -56.27
C PHE A 41 16.25 -12.94 -55.53
N CYS A 42 16.45 -14.01 -54.76
CA CYS A 42 15.48 -14.59 -53.84
C CYS A 42 16.24 -15.13 -52.63
N GLU A 43 17.19 -14.33 -52.15
CA GLU A 43 18.11 -14.61 -51.06
C GLU A 43 18.43 -13.30 -50.35
N ILE A 44 18.92 -13.40 -49.12
CA ILE A 44 19.37 -12.25 -48.33
C ILE A 44 20.89 -12.23 -48.27
N LEU A 45 21.46 -11.04 -48.03
CA LEU A 45 22.86 -10.88 -47.70
C LEU A 45 23.17 -11.62 -46.40
N PRO A 46 24.35 -12.26 -46.27
CA PRO A 46 24.71 -12.98 -45.04
C PRO A 46 24.98 -12.06 -43.85
N ALA A 47 25.22 -10.77 -44.10
CA ALA A 47 25.42 -9.74 -43.08
C ALA A 47 25.23 -8.34 -43.68
N SER A 48 24.91 -7.37 -42.82
CA SER A 48 24.97 -5.94 -43.13
C SER A 48 25.44 -5.16 -41.90
N GLU A 49 25.80 -3.89 -42.10
CA GLU A 49 26.42 -3.07 -41.06
C GLU A 49 25.81 -1.67 -40.96
N ALA A 50 25.81 -1.11 -39.75
CA ALA A 50 25.44 0.27 -39.48
C ALA A 50 26.38 0.88 -38.42
N GLU A 51 26.70 2.16 -38.57
CA GLU A 51 27.59 2.88 -37.65
C GLU A 51 26.79 3.61 -36.57
N LEU A 52 27.13 3.39 -35.30
CA LEU A 52 26.65 4.19 -34.19
C LEU A 52 27.59 5.35 -33.93
N THR A 53 27.07 6.58 -34.08
CA THR A 53 27.77 7.81 -33.68
C THR A 53 26.91 8.59 -32.71
N LEU A 54 27.12 8.37 -31.41
CA LEU A 54 26.50 9.12 -30.32
C LEU A 54 27.51 10.10 -29.70
N ASN A 55 27.06 11.24 -29.18
CA ASN A 55 27.96 12.12 -28.43
C ASN A 55 28.44 11.39 -27.16
N PRO A 56 29.76 11.30 -26.87
CA PRO A 56 30.27 10.62 -25.69
C PRO A 56 29.84 11.24 -24.36
N ASP A 57 29.35 12.49 -24.36
CA ASP A 57 28.82 13.16 -23.16
C ASP A 57 27.36 12.77 -22.85
N TRP A 58 26.70 11.99 -23.72
CA TRP A 58 25.33 11.52 -23.51
C TRP A 58 25.32 10.13 -22.88
N ASN A 59 24.43 9.90 -21.92
CA ASN A 59 24.32 8.62 -21.24
C ASN A 59 23.30 7.73 -21.97
N ILE A 60 23.67 6.51 -22.33
CA ILE A 60 22.70 5.55 -22.89
C ILE A 60 21.84 5.01 -21.73
N ILE A 61 20.53 5.07 -21.92
CA ILE A 61 19.52 4.60 -20.94
C ILE A 61 18.99 3.23 -21.31
N ALA A 62 18.73 3.00 -22.60
CA ALA A 62 18.26 1.71 -23.11
C ALA A 62 18.68 1.52 -24.58
N ALA A 63 18.84 0.26 -24.99
CA ALA A 63 19.01 -0.10 -26.39
C ALA A 63 18.31 -1.42 -26.75
N TYR A 64 17.50 -1.40 -27.81
CA TYR A 64 16.71 -2.54 -28.26
C TYR A 64 17.07 -2.91 -29.69
N LEU A 65 17.50 -4.15 -29.90
CA LEU A 65 17.75 -4.72 -31.24
C LEU A 65 16.46 -5.34 -31.76
N TYR A 66 16.08 -4.96 -32.98
CA TYR A 66 14.97 -5.49 -33.74
C TYR A 66 15.50 -6.15 -35.02
N TRP A 67 14.95 -7.29 -35.40
CA TRP A 67 15.16 -7.90 -36.72
C TRP A 67 13.89 -8.54 -37.23
N ALA A 68 13.72 -8.58 -38.54
CA ALA A 68 12.51 -9.06 -39.17
C ALA A 68 12.81 -9.67 -40.53
N GLY A 69 11.85 -10.43 -41.06
CA GLY A 69 11.93 -10.98 -42.40
C GLY A 69 10.76 -11.88 -42.78
N SER A 70 10.90 -12.53 -43.94
CA SER A 70 9.94 -13.52 -44.44
C SER A 70 9.95 -14.81 -43.62
N GLY A 71 8.77 -15.42 -43.45
CA GLY A 71 8.58 -16.68 -42.75
C GLY A 71 8.18 -16.54 -41.28
N SER A 72 8.29 -17.65 -40.56
CA SER A 72 7.96 -17.74 -39.13
C SER A 72 9.07 -17.28 -38.20
N GLY A 73 10.20 -16.84 -38.75
CA GLY A 73 11.30 -16.25 -38.00
C GLY A 73 12.45 -17.17 -37.61
N ASP A 74 13.54 -16.49 -37.30
CA ASP A 74 14.75 -17.01 -36.69
C ASP A 74 14.96 -16.24 -35.39
N THR A 75 15.02 -16.98 -34.28
CA THR A 75 15.10 -16.39 -32.94
C THR A 75 16.53 -16.12 -32.50
N GLU A 76 17.54 -16.56 -33.25
CA GLU A 76 18.95 -16.40 -32.88
C GLU A 76 19.70 -15.65 -33.99
N VAL A 77 20.38 -14.57 -33.62
CA VAL A 77 21.14 -13.72 -34.55
C VAL A 77 22.45 -13.30 -33.92
N SER A 78 23.36 -12.71 -34.68
CA SER A 78 24.63 -12.21 -34.18
C SER A 78 24.79 -10.71 -34.42
N LEU A 79 25.39 -10.02 -33.45
CA LEU A 79 25.82 -8.62 -33.57
C LEU A 79 27.31 -8.49 -33.21
N ASN A 80 28.13 -8.06 -34.16
CA ASN A 80 29.60 -8.15 -34.14
C ASN A 80 30.13 -9.56 -33.78
N GLY A 81 29.41 -10.60 -34.21
CA GLY A 81 29.74 -12.00 -33.91
C GLY A 81 29.40 -12.47 -32.49
N ASN A 82 28.74 -11.64 -31.68
CA ASN A 82 28.15 -12.08 -30.40
C ASN A 82 26.71 -12.56 -30.64
N PRO A 83 26.32 -13.74 -30.16
CA PRO A 83 24.97 -14.26 -30.35
C PRO A 83 23.96 -13.56 -29.42
N PHE A 84 22.77 -13.30 -29.95
CA PHE A 84 21.60 -12.77 -29.25
C PHE A 84 20.38 -13.66 -29.55
N ILE A 85 19.55 -13.85 -28.53
CA ILE A 85 18.31 -14.64 -28.63
C ILE A 85 17.14 -13.68 -28.44
N ALA A 86 16.10 -13.81 -29.26
CA ALA A 86 14.88 -13.01 -29.14
C ALA A 86 14.22 -13.19 -27.76
N ASP A 87 13.90 -12.07 -27.12
CA ASP A 87 13.04 -12.06 -25.91
C ASP A 87 11.59 -12.36 -26.30
N ASN A 88 11.18 -11.90 -27.49
CA ASN A 88 9.89 -12.23 -28.08
C ASN A 88 9.94 -12.21 -29.61
N THR A 89 8.98 -12.87 -30.25
CA THR A 89 8.79 -12.86 -31.71
C THR A 89 7.31 -12.67 -32.04
N TYR A 90 7.05 -11.67 -32.87
CA TYR A 90 5.75 -11.31 -33.43
C TYR A 90 5.60 -11.91 -34.82
N LEU A 91 4.37 -12.25 -35.20
CA LEU A 91 4.04 -12.86 -36.48
C LEU A 91 2.83 -12.18 -37.08
N VAL A 92 2.89 -11.90 -38.38
CA VAL A 92 1.77 -11.37 -39.15
C VAL A 92 1.59 -12.13 -40.45
N ASP A 93 0.34 -12.36 -40.82
CA ASP A 93 -0.03 -13.10 -42.02
C ASP A 93 -0.59 -12.16 -43.11
N TYR A 94 -0.06 -12.28 -44.33
CA TYR A 94 -0.61 -11.70 -45.55
C TYR A 94 -1.24 -12.80 -46.41
N ASN A 95 -2.53 -12.67 -46.68
CA ASN A 95 -3.23 -13.59 -47.59
C ASN A 95 -3.14 -13.07 -49.03
N ASP A 96 -2.13 -13.53 -49.76
CA ASP A 96 -1.94 -13.16 -51.16
C ASP A 96 -2.98 -13.86 -52.07
N PRO A 97 -3.63 -13.14 -53.01
CA PRO A 97 -4.62 -13.72 -53.91
C PRO A 97 -4.10 -14.86 -54.81
N ASN A 98 -2.81 -14.89 -55.13
CA ASN A 98 -2.20 -15.82 -56.08
C ASN A 98 -1.37 -16.90 -55.37
N TYR A 99 -0.69 -16.54 -54.29
CA TYR A 99 0.27 -17.40 -53.60
C TYR A 99 -0.20 -17.90 -52.22
N GLY A 100 -1.36 -17.46 -51.76
CA GLY A 100 -1.94 -17.89 -50.49
C GLY A 100 -1.31 -17.19 -49.28
N LEU A 101 -1.30 -17.87 -48.14
CA LEU A 101 -0.83 -17.31 -46.87
C LEU A 101 0.70 -17.17 -46.87
N LEU A 102 1.18 -15.94 -46.71
CA LEU A 102 2.58 -15.56 -46.50
C LEU A 102 2.72 -15.00 -45.09
N THR A 103 3.60 -15.57 -44.27
CA THR A 103 3.82 -15.16 -42.88
C THR A 103 5.11 -14.35 -42.81
N TYR A 104 5.12 -13.32 -41.97
CA TYR A 104 6.30 -12.51 -41.66
C TYR A 104 6.51 -12.46 -40.17
N PHE A 105 7.75 -12.24 -39.75
CA PHE A 105 8.10 -12.14 -38.35
C PHE A 105 8.86 -10.86 -38.03
N SER A 106 8.81 -10.48 -36.76
CA SER A 106 9.70 -9.51 -36.14
C SER A 106 10.08 -10.01 -34.76
N SER A 107 11.35 -9.95 -34.45
CA SER A 107 11.92 -10.34 -33.16
C SER A 107 12.64 -9.16 -32.56
N TYR A 108 12.73 -9.14 -31.23
CA TYR A 108 13.53 -8.15 -30.52
C TYR A 108 14.27 -8.75 -29.34
N THR A 109 15.32 -8.07 -28.90
CA THR A 109 15.94 -8.30 -27.58
C THR A 109 16.52 -7.01 -27.01
N ASP A 110 16.55 -6.90 -25.68
CA ASP A 110 17.27 -5.85 -24.98
C ASP A 110 18.79 -6.09 -25.05
N ILE A 111 19.52 -5.13 -25.62
CA ILE A 111 20.98 -5.17 -25.77
C ILE A 111 21.67 -4.00 -25.07
N THR A 112 21.02 -3.38 -24.10
CA THR A 112 21.49 -2.18 -23.40
C THR A 112 22.91 -2.36 -22.85
N ASP A 113 23.16 -3.44 -22.10
CA ASP A 113 24.48 -3.73 -21.51
C ASP A 113 25.57 -3.91 -22.57
N TYR A 114 25.21 -4.51 -23.71
CA TYR A 114 26.14 -4.71 -24.81
C TYR A 114 26.49 -3.38 -25.49
N ILE A 115 25.51 -2.52 -25.75
CA ILE A 115 25.73 -1.20 -26.35
C ILE A 115 26.52 -0.29 -25.40
N LEU A 116 26.24 -0.31 -24.09
CA LEU A 116 27.02 0.41 -23.07
C LEU A 116 28.49 0.01 -23.07
N THR A 117 28.77 -1.29 -23.29
CA THR A 117 30.15 -1.81 -23.32
C THR A 117 30.85 -1.54 -24.65
N ALA A 118 30.15 -1.70 -25.78
CA ALA A 118 30.71 -1.56 -27.11
C ALA A 118 30.87 -0.08 -27.53
N GLY A 119 29.92 0.78 -27.16
CA GLY A 119 29.92 2.21 -27.47
C GLY A 119 29.86 2.51 -28.98
N ASN A 120 30.31 3.70 -29.37
CA ASN A 120 30.37 4.08 -30.78
C ASN A 120 31.28 3.14 -31.57
N SER A 121 30.70 2.45 -32.56
CA SER A 121 31.38 1.48 -33.42
C SER A 121 30.55 1.26 -34.68
N MET A 122 31.15 0.57 -35.65
CA MET A 122 30.35 -0.22 -36.59
C MET A 122 29.77 -1.45 -35.89
N TYR A 123 28.50 -1.69 -36.16
CA TYR A 123 27.76 -2.87 -35.75
C TYR A 123 27.42 -3.70 -36.98
N THR A 124 27.95 -4.92 -37.05
CA THR A 124 27.69 -5.89 -38.10
C THR A 124 26.66 -6.90 -37.61
N PHE A 125 25.50 -6.94 -38.23
CA PHE A 125 24.46 -7.92 -37.98
C PHE A 125 24.62 -9.10 -38.94
N SER A 126 24.53 -10.32 -38.42
CA SER A 126 24.74 -11.56 -39.18
C SER A 126 23.94 -12.73 -38.61
N ASP A 127 24.05 -13.87 -39.28
CA ASP A 127 23.51 -15.17 -38.86
C ASP A 127 21.97 -15.30 -38.84
N LEU A 128 21.24 -14.28 -39.33
CA LEU A 128 19.81 -14.43 -39.63
C LEU A 128 19.61 -15.40 -40.81
N ASP A 129 18.90 -16.50 -40.59
CA ASP A 129 18.59 -17.50 -41.62
C ASP A 129 17.09 -17.61 -41.93
N ILE A 130 16.71 -17.15 -43.13
CA ILE A 130 15.39 -17.36 -43.73
C ILE A 130 15.47 -18.11 -45.07
N SER A 131 16.60 -18.77 -45.35
CA SER A 131 16.85 -19.40 -46.65
C SER A 131 15.89 -20.57 -46.94
N ASP A 132 15.59 -21.38 -45.93
CA ASP A 132 14.65 -22.51 -46.03
C ASP A 132 13.25 -22.04 -46.46
N ILE A 133 12.75 -20.92 -45.91
CA ILE A 133 11.40 -20.45 -46.26
C ILE A 133 11.35 -19.80 -47.65
N LEU A 134 12.38 -19.04 -48.02
CA LEU A 134 12.47 -18.43 -49.35
C LEU A 134 12.59 -19.48 -50.47
N THR A 135 13.18 -20.64 -50.18
CA THR A 135 13.30 -21.75 -51.14
C THR A 135 12.10 -22.69 -51.17
N THR A 136 11.35 -22.81 -50.08
CA THR A 136 10.19 -23.71 -49.99
C THR A 136 8.88 -23.03 -50.36
N ASN A 137 8.81 -21.71 -50.29
CA ASN A 137 7.64 -20.93 -50.68
C ASN A 137 8.02 -19.81 -51.66
N ASP A 138 7.89 -20.10 -52.96
CA ASP A 138 8.17 -19.15 -54.03
C ASP A 138 7.26 -17.89 -53.99
N GLY A 139 6.20 -17.88 -53.17
CA GLY A 139 5.25 -16.78 -53.05
C GLY A 139 5.89 -15.46 -52.60
N TYR A 140 6.86 -15.49 -51.68
CA TYR A 140 7.55 -14.27 -51.22
C TYR A 140 8.26 -13.57 -52.38
N CYS A 141 9.08 -14.31 -53.15
CA CYS A 141 9.85 -13.73 -54.25
C CYS A 141 8.99 -13.46 -55.49
N ASN A 142 8.01 -14.31 -55.79
CA ASN A 142 7.12 -14.09 -56.93
C ASN A 142 6.17 -12.90 -56.72
N ASN A 143 5.81 -12.61 -55.46
CA ASN A 143 5.01 -11.45 -55.11
C ASN A 143 5.83 -10.21 -54.73
N ARG A 144 7.16 -10.30 -54.68
CA ARG A 144 8.08 -9.19 -54.32
C ARG A 144 7.89 -8.70 -52.89
N THR A 145 7.75 -9.64 -51.96
CA THR A 145 7.59 -9.36 -50.54
C THR A 145 8.62 -10.15 -49.74
N ASN A 146 9.77 -10.43 -50.36
CA ASN A 146 10.91 -11.04 -49.70
C ASN A 146 11.78 -9.94 -49.11
N PHE A 147 11.97 -9.98 -47.79
CA PHE A 147 12.86 -9.07 -47.08
C PHE A 147 13.52 -9.71 -45.87
N ALA A 148 14.62 -9.10 -45.45
CA ALA A 148 15.12 -9.19 -44.10
C ALA A 148 15.88 -7.92 -43.73
N GLY A 149 15.88 -7.55 -42.46
CA GLY A 149 16.60 -6.38 -41.98
C GLY A 149 16.66 -6.30 -40.47
N TRP A 150 17.39 -5.31 -39.98
CA TRP A 150 17.56 -5.07 -38.55
C TRP A 150 17.67 -3.58 -38.23
N SER A 151 17.37 -3.23 -36.99
CA SER A 151 17.53 -1.89 -36.43
C SER A 151 17.82 -1.96 -34.93
N ILE A 152 18.53 -0.97 -34.41
CA ILE A 152 18.72 -0.74 -32.99
C ILE A 152 18.16 0.64 -32.67
N TYR A 153 17.22 0.71 -31.74
CA TYR A 153 16.84 1.96 -31.09
C TYR A 153 17.71 2.17 -29.87
N ILE A 154 18.33 3.33 -29.76
CA ILE A 154 19.17 3.75 -28.63
C ILE A 154 18.51 4.97 -28.00
N ILE A 155 18.07 4.84 -26.76
CA ILE A 155 17.54 5.94 -25.95
C ILE A 155 18.66 6.46 -25.08
N TYR A 156 18.84 7.78 -25.07
CA TYR A 156 19.93 8.44 -24.36
C TYR A 156 19.47 9.67 -23.61
N GLU A 157 20.20 10.00 -22.54
CA GLU A 157 20.08 11.22 -21.76
C GLU A 157 21.03 12.29 -22.26
N ASN A 158 20.48 13.49 -22.46
CA ASN A 158 21.23 14.69 -22.73
C ASN A 158 20.65 15.82 -21.88
N THR A 159 21.45 16.30 -20.92
CA THR A 159 21.03 17.32 -19.95
C THR A 159 20.60 18.66 -20.57
N ASN A 160 20.90 18.90 -21.84
CA ASN A 160 20.48 20.10 -22.58
C ASN A 160 19.10 19.96 -23.24
N LEU A 161 18.51 18.77 -23.26
CA LEU A 161 17.16 18.56 -23.77
C LEU A 161 16.12 19.05 -22.75
N PRO A 162 14.94 19.47 -23.20
CA PRO A 162 13.81 19.66 -22.29
C PRO A 162 13.37 18.30 -21.69
N LEU A 163 12.52 18.34 -20.67
CA LEU A 163 11.96 17.12 -20.09
C LEU A 163 10.97 16.53 -21.08
N ASN A 164 11.29 15.36 -21.59
CA ASN A 164 10.53 14.64 -22.60
C ASN A 164 10.00 13.33 -22.01
N GLN A 165 8.88 12.91 -22.56
CA GLN A 165 8.40 11.55 -22.47
C GLN A 165 8.72 10.84 -23.79
N ILE A 166 9.46 9.75 -23.71
CA ILE A 166 9.69 8.84 -24.83
C ILE A 166 8.81 7.63 -24.64
N ASN A 167 7.94 7.36 -25.61
CA ASN A 167 7.14 6.15 -25.64
C ASN A 167 7.58 5.28 -26.82
N LEU A 168 8.08 4.10 -26.54
CA LEU A 168 8.38 3.08 -27.53
C LEU A 168 7.19 2.12 -27.58
N PHE A 169 6.57 2.00 -28.74
CA PHE A 169 5.46 1.08 -29.01
C PHE A 169 5.95 -0.04 -29.90
N GLN A 170 5.58 -1.29 -29.61
CA GLN A 170 6.00 -2.44 -30.40
C GLN A 170 4.82 -3.37 -30.71
N GLY A 171 4.94 -4.11 -31.80
CA GLY A 171 3.98 -5.10 -32.26
C GLY A 171 4.39 -5.63 -33.63
N LEU A 172 3.42 -6.12 -34.40
CA LEU A 172 3.61 -6.36 -35.83
C LEU A 172 2.26 -6.30 -36.53
N GLU A 173 2.06 -5.21 -37.27
CA GLU A 173 0.84 -4.95 -37.99
C GLU A 173 1.08 -4.81 -39.48
N ILE A 174 0.08 -5.16 -40.27
CA ILE A 174 0.19 -5.16 -41.72
C ILE A 174 -0.91 -4.33 -42.36
N ILE A 175 -0.51 -3.57 -43.36
CA ILE A 175 -1.35 -2.74 -44.22
C ILE A 175 -1.08 -3.19 -45.64
N SER A 176 -2.14 -3.43 -46.40
CA SER A 176 -2.01 -4.05 -47.72
C SER A 176 -3.22 -3.76 -48.58
N ARG A 177 -3.23 -4.30 -49.80
CA ARG A 177 -4.44 -4.31 -50.65
C ARG A 177 -5.69 -4.90 -49.99
N ASN A 178 -5.52 -5.80 -49.02
CA ASN A 178 -6.62 -6.43 -48.29
C ASN A 178 -7.16 -5.52 -47.16
N VAL A 179 -6.31 -4.69 -46.57
CA VAL A 179 -6.61 -3.74 -45.50
C VAL A 179 -5.88 -2.44 -45.81
N GLN A 180 -6.57 -1.54 -46.51
CA GLN A 180 -6.02 -0.33 -47.12
C GLN A 180 -5.88 0.86 -46.15
N GLU A 181 -6.40 0.71 -44.94
CA GLU A 181 -6.38 1.74 -43.92
C GLU A 181 -6.16 1.10 -42.55
N LYS A 182 -5.27 1.69 -41.76
CA LYS A 182 -5.04 1.34 -40.36
C LYS A 182 -4.97 2.59 -39.51
N THR A 183 -5.65 2.55 -38.38
CA THR A 183 -5.59 3.60 -37.35
C THR A 183 -5.03 3.01 -36.06
N ILE A 184 -4.08 3.71 -35.46
CA ILE A 184 -3.49 3.40 -34.16
C ILE A 184 -3.70 4.63 -33.28
N LEU A 185 -4.26 4.42 -32.09
CA LEU A 185 -4.49 5.47 -31.11
C LEU A 185 -3.43 5.39 -30.03
N LEU A 186 -2.69 6.47 -29.83
CA LEU A 186 -1.78 6.62 -28.71
C LEU A 186 -2.52 7.37 -27.60
N ASP A 187 -2.97 6.65 -26.58
CA ASP A 187 -3.63 7.23 -25.40
C ASP A 187 -2.59 7.66 -24.34
N ASN A 188 -3.01 8.49 -23.38
CA ASN A 188 -2.22 8.96 -22.22
C ASN A 188 -0.98 9.80 -22.55
N ILE A 189 -1.03 10.57 -23.64
CA ILE A 189 0.13 11.34 -24.11
C ILE A 189 0.19 12.80 -23.63
N ASN A 190 -0.84 13.26 -22.89
CA ASN A 190 -1.01 14.59 -22.29
C ASN A 190 -0.01 15.66 -22.80
N VAL A 191 -0.31 16.23 -23.98
CA VAL A 191 0.59 17.18 -24.65
C VAL A 191 0.49 18.55 -23.96
N LEU A 192 1.54 18.98 -23.27
CA LEU A 192 1.58 20.29 -22.61
C LEU A 192 2.44 21.30 -23.37
N ASP A 193 3.43 20.81 -24.10
CA ASP A 193 4.21 21.54 -25.08
C ASP A 193 4.44 20.63 -26.30
N ASN A 194 4.45 21.21 -27.49
CA ASN A 194 4.69 20.50 -28.74
C ASN A 194 6.06 20.80 -29.35
N GLU A 195 6.85 21.72 -28.78
CA GLU A 195 8.18 22.08 -29.27
C GLU A 195 9.09 20.85 -29.34
N GLY A 196 9.63 20.57 -30.54
CA GLY A 196 10.54 19.44 -30.75
C GLY A 196 9.87 18.06 -30.76
N ALA A 197 8.54 17.99 -30.71
CA ALA A 197 7.82 16.72 -30.77
C ALA A 197 8.08 15.98 -32.10
N LYS A 198 8.39 14.69 -32.00
CA LYS A 198 8.69 13.84 -33.16
C LYS A 198 8.20 12.41 -32.97
N ILE A 199 8.02 11.72 -34.08
CA ILE A 199 7.69 10.30 -34.11
C ILE A 199 8.61 9.57 -35.09
N GLY A 200 9.10 8.41 -34.69
CA GLY A 200 9.86 7.48 -35.52
C GLY A 200 9.06 6.25 -35.87
N PHE A 201 9.36 5.66 -37.03
CA PHE A 201 8.76 4.41 -37.50
C PHE A 201 9.86 3.45 -37.93
N LEU A 202 9.73 2.19 -37.50
CA LEU A 202 10.35 1.06 -38.18
C LEU A 202 9.26 0.31 -38.92
N ALA A 203 9.32 0.34 -40.24
CA ALA A 203 8.45 -0.42 -41.11
C ALA A 203 9.28 -1.33 -42.02
N TRP A 204 8.67 -2.43 -42.44
CA TRP A 204 9.26 -3.40 -43.35
C TRP A 204 8.30 -3.64 -44.49
N GLU A 205 8.85 -3.87 -45.67
CA GLU A 205 8.08 -3.81 -46.92
C GLU A 205 7.44 -2.41 -47.12
N GLY A 206 7.52 -1.95 -48.35
CA GLY A 206 7.42 -0.53 -48.71
C GLY A 206 8.29 -0.29 -49.93
N ASP A 207 7.69 0.20 -50.99
CA ASP A 207 8.26 0.28 -52.32
C ASP A 207 8.28 1.73 -52.80
N ALA A 208 9.47 2.20 -53.17
CA ALA A 208 9.65 3.56 -53.66
C ALA A 208 8.81 3.85 -54.94
N ASN A 209 8.41 2.81 -55.66
CA ASN A 209 7.67 2.90 -56.93
C ASN A 209 6.26 2.25 -56.89
N LEU A 210 5.65 2.05 -55.72
CA LEU A 210 4.29 1.51 -55.57
C LEU A 210 3.36 2.34 -54.66
N ASN A 211 3.58 3.65 -54.61
CA ASN A 211 2.98 4.58 -53.64
C ASN A 211 1.49 4.97 -53.89
N TYR A 212 0.68 4.05 -54.41
CA TYR A 212 -0.73 4.28 -54.72
C TYR A 212 -1.56 4.40 -53.44
N GLY A 213 -2.24 5.55 -53.27
CA GLY A 213 -3.09 5.79 -52.09
C GLY A 213 -2.31 5.84 -50.77
N GLU A 214 -0.99 5.93 -50.84
CA GLU A 214 -0.13 5.86 -49.66
C GLU A 214 -0.08 7.20 -48.93
N SER A 215 -0.33 7.16 -47.62
CA SER A 215 -0.11 8.32 -46.76
C SER A 215 0.04 7.91 -45.31
N LEU A 216 0.77 8.74 -44.56
CA LEU A 216 0.94 8.65 -43.12
C LEU A 216 0.41 9.95 -42.51
N LEU A 217 -0.49 9.86 -41.54
CA LEU A 217 -1.13 11.02 -40.94
C LEU A 217 -1.06 10.99 -39.40
N ILE A 218 -0.94 12.18 -38.82
CA ILE A 218 -1.09 12.45 -37.38
C ILE A 218 -2.24 13.44 -37.19
N ASN A 219 -3.25 13.05 -36.43
CA ASN A 219 -4.47 13.86 -36.20
C ASN A 219 -5.06 14.38 -37.53
N ASN A 220 -5.14 13.51 -38.53
CA ASN A 220 -5.58 13.80 -39.92
C ASN A 220 -4.70 14.77 -40.73
N ASN A 221 -3.52 15.13 -40.25
CA ASN A 221 -2.53 15.89 -41.01
C ASN A 221 -1.51 14.96 -41.64
N VAL A 222 -1.31 15.07 -42.95
CA VAL A 222 -0.33 14.24 -43.68
C VAL A 222 1.10 14.62 -43.30
N LEU A 223 1.90 13.63 -42.92
CA LEU A 223 3.32 13.76 -42.63
C LEU A 223 4.17 13.68 -43.90
N SER A 224 5.29 14.40 -43.92
CA SER A 224 6.32 14.31 -44.97
C SER A 224 7.63 14.93 -44.49
N ASN A 225 8.77 14.49 -45.01
CA ASN A 225 10.10 15.04 -44.70
C ASN A 225 11.02 15.15 -45.96
N PRO A 226 10.58 15.86 -47.03
CA PRO A 226 11.32 15.91 -48.29
C PRO A 226 12.79 16.38 -48.11
N PRO A 227 13.74 15.84 -48.90
CA PRO A 227 13.51 15.04 -50.10
C PRO A 227 13.35 13.53 -49.88
N LEU A 228 13.51 13.02 -48.66
CA LEU A 228 13.48 11.58 -48.37
C LEU A 228 12.08 11.01 -48.46
N ASN A 229 11.13 11.52 -47.67
CA ASN A 229 9.75 11.02 -47.67
C ASN A 229 8.74 12.07 -48.18
N PRO A 230 8.32 11.95 -49.45
CA PRO A 230 7.19 12.68 -49.99
C PRO A 230 5.88 12.35 -49.24
N ALA A 231 4.95 13.31 -49.24
CA ALA A 231 3.65 13.17 -48.55
C ALA A 231 2.77 12.00 -49.02
N ASN A 232 3.05 11.47 -50.20
CA ASN A 232 2.33 10.35 -50.79
C ASN A 232 3.19 9.10 -50.94
N ASN A 233 4.34 9.02 -50.26
CA ASN A 233 5.27 7.90 -50.33
C ASN A 233 6.17 7.88 -49.08
N ALA A 234 5.57 7.55 -47.94
CA ALA A 234 6.21 7.55 -46.64
C ALA A 234 6.95 6.24 -46.33
N PHE A 235 6.68 5.16 -47.08
CA PHE A 235 7.27 3.84 -46.93
C PHE A 235 8.02 3.45 -48.21
N ASN A 236 9.25 3.92 -48.37
CA ASN A 236 9.93 4.02 -49.65
C ASN A 236 11.40 3.56 -49.64
N GLY A 237 11.82 2.83 -48.62
CA GLY A 237 13.18 2.29 -48.56
C GLY A 237 14.19 3.26 -47.95
N THR A 238 13.79 4.17 -47.06
CA THR A 238 14.68 5.24 -46.57
C THR A 238 15.05 5.12 -45.08
N ASN A 239 16.10 5.87 -44.72
CA ASN A 239 16.55 5.99 -43.35
C ASN A 239 16.88 7.47 -43.06
N SER A 240 15.96 8.14 -42.37
CA SER A 240 16.05 9.55 -42.00
C SER A 240 17.25 9.89 -41.11
N PHE A 241 17.76 8.95 -40.30
CA PHE A 241 18.91 9.19 -39.41
C PHE A 241 20.22 9.31 -40.16
N THR A 242 20.36 8.58 -41.27
CA THR A 242 21.55 8.60 -42.13
C THR A 242 21.36 9.43 -43.40
N GLY A 243 20.11 9.79 -43.72
CA GLY A 243 19.72 10.43 -44.98
C GLY A 243 19.84 9.50 -46.19
N SER A 244 19.76 8.18 -45.97
CA SER A 244 19.91 7.16 -47.00
C SER A 244 18.58 6.81 -47.67
N ASN A 245 18.63 6.45 -48.95
CA ASN A 245 17.53 5.87 -49.73
C ASN A 245 17.83 4.44 -50.21
N THR A 246 18.73 3.76 -49.51
CA THR A 246 19.13 2.38 -49.80
C THR A 246 18.83 1.44 -48.63
N PHE A 247 17.90 1.81 -47.74
CA PHE A 247 17.38 0.92 -46.71
C PHE A 247 16.31 0.04 -47.37
N TYR A 248 16.72 -0.78 -48.35
CA TYR A 248 15.78 -1.47 -49.24
C TYR A 248 14.78 -2.33 -48.47
N ASN A 249 13.50 -2.21 -48.87
CA ASN A 249 12.38 -2.97 -48.30
C ASN A 249 12.17 -2.75 -46.79
N GLY A 250 12.49 -1.56 -46.30
CA GLY A 250 12.04 -1.08 -45.01
C GLY A 250 12.20 0.42 -44.89
N ASP A 251 11.78 0.97 -43.76
CA ASP A 251 11.91 2.38 -43.46
C ASP A 251 12.33 2.56 -42.01
N LEU A 252 13.36 3.38 -41.80
CA LEU A 252 13.81 3.80 -40.47
C LEU A 252 13.78 5.31 -40.40
N ASP A 253 12.57 5.84 -40.23
CA ASP A 253 12.28 7.24 -40.48
C ASP A 253 11.75 7.98 -39.28
N VAL A 254 12.01 9.29 -39.27
CA VAL A 254 11.55 10.20 -38.22
C VAL A 254 10.90 11.44 -38.84
N TYR A 255 9.77 11.82 -38.25
CA TYR A 255 8.95 12.94 -38.66
C TYR A 255 8.78 13.90 -37.48
N ASN A 256 8.90 15.21 -37.75
CA ASN A 256 8.48 16.23 -36.82
C ASN A 256 6.94 16.26 -36.78
N ILE A 257 6.36 16.28 -35.58
CA ILE A 257 4.90 16.31 -35.36
C ILE A 257 4.45 17.51 -34.53
N GLU A 258 5.35 18.44 -34.23
CA GLU A 258 5.08 19.66 -33.43
C GLU A 258 3.82 20.38 -33.92
N ASN A 259 3.66 20.52 -35.24
CA ASN A 259 2.51 21.21 -35.85
C ASN A 259 1.30 20.31 -36.11
N ASN A 260 1.35 19.05 -35.69
CA ASN A 260 0.31 18.05 -35.91
C ASN A 260 -0.37 17.61 -34.60
N ILE A 261 0.15 18.05 -33.46
CA ILE A 261 -0.42 17.87 -32.13
C ILE A 261 -0.69 19.24 -31.49
N ALA A 262 -1.69 19.31 -30.62
CA ALA A 262 -2.05 20.53 -29.90
C ALA A 262 -1.86 20.35 -28.39
N ILE A 263 -1.54 21.46 -27.71
CA ILE A 263 -1.53 21.51 -26.25
C ILE A 263 -2.94 21.16 -25.73
N GLY A 264 -3.01 20.22 -24.81
CA GLY A 264 -4.24 19.64 -24.26
C GLY A 264 -4.74 18.38 -24.99
N ASP A 265 -4.03 17.91 -26.02
CA ASP A 265 -4.31 16.60 -26.61
C ASP A 265 -3.96 15.49 -25.59
N ASN A 266 -4.94 14.67 -25.25
CA ASN A 266 -4.75 13.51 -24.36
C ASN A 266 -4.51 12.20 -25.14
N SER A 267 -4.65 12.26 -26.46
CA SER A 267 -4.46 11.14 -27.38
C SER A 267 -3.96 11.63 -28.74
N VAL A 268 -3.12 10.85 -29.44
CA VAL A 268 -2.71 11.10 -30.82
C VAL A 268 -3.22 9.99 -31.71
N GLU A 269 -3.95 10.36 -32.76
CA GLU A 269 -4.39 9.43 -33.80
C GLU A 269 -3.31 9.33 -34.89
N ILE A 270 -2.80 8.12 -35.11
CA ILE A 270 -1.92 7.78 -36.22
C ILE A 270 -2.74 7.03 -37.25
N LYS A 271 -2.71 7.48 -38.50
CA LYS A 271 -3.42 6.82 -39.60
C LYS A 271 -2.49 6.55 -40.76
N LEU A 272 -2.53 5.32 -41.25
CA LEU A 272 -1.76 4.84 -42.38
C LEU A 272 -2.74 4.40 -43.48
N THR A 273 -2.45 4.75 -44.73
CA THR A 273 -3.23 4.33 -45.89
C THR A 273 -2.33 3.76 -46.98
N THR A 274 -2.88 2.86 -47.78
CA THR A 274 -2.31 2.36 -49.04
C THR A 274 -3.44 1.85 -49.91
N GLY A 275 -3.27 1.80 -51.22
CA GLY A 275 -4.28 1.32 -52.15
C GLY A 275 -4.99 2.44 -52.91
N ASP A 276 -4.82 2.46 -54.23
CA ASP A 276 -5.66 3.24 -55.15
C ASP A 276 -5.73 2.54 -56.52
N LEU A 277 -6.66 2.99 -57.36
CA LEU A 277 -6.79 2.48 -58.72
C LEU A 277 -5.72 3.09 -59.65
N ASP A 278 -5.03 2.23 -60.39
CA ASP A 278 -4.17 2.67 -61.48
C ASP A 278 -4.98 3.23 -62.67
N GLU A 279 -4.27 3.73 -63.69
CA GLU A 279 -4.86 4.28 -64.91
C GLU A 279 -5.74 3.28 -65.70
N PHE A 280 -5.67 1.99 -65.39
CA PHE A 280 -6.45 0.92 -65.99
C PHE A 280 -7.58 0.43 -65.08
N GLY A 281 -7.74 1.01 -63.89
CA GLY A 281 -8.75 0.64 -62.91
C GLY A 281 -8.40 -0.61 -62.09
N ASN A 282 -7.13 -1.02 -62.04
CA ASN A 282 -6.70 -2.10 -61.13
C ASN A 282 -6.24 -1.50 -59.80
N LEU A 283 -6.61 -2.15 -58.70
CA LEU A 283 -6.12 -1.79 -57.38
C LEU A 283 -4.63 -2.13 -57.26
N GLN A 284 -3.80 -1.09 -57.15
CA GLN A 284 -2.40 -1.16 -56.74
C GLN A 284 -2.33 -0.74 -55.29
N ALA A 285 -1.59 -1.48 -54.48
CA ALA A 285 -1.34 -1.13 -53.10
C ALA A 285 0.01 -1.70 -52.69
N ASP A 286 0.70 -0.97 -51.83
CA ASP A 286 1.91 -1.43 -51.18
C ASP A 286 1.59 -2.45 -50.08
N LEU A 287 2.57 -3.26 -49.70
CA LEU A 287 2.58 -4.08 -48.49
C LEU A 287 3.45 -3.37 -47.46
N ILE A 288 2.84 -2.86 -46.40
CA ILE A 288 3.56 -2.18 -45.32
C ILE A 288 3.39 -2.99 -44.04
N ILE A 289 4.50 -3.42 -43.45
CA ILE A 289 4.54 -4.17 -42.19
C ILE A 289 5.13 -3.24 -41.12
N LEU A 290 4.28 -2.66 -40.30
CA LEU A 290 4.69 -1.76 -39.23
C LEU A 290 5.18 -2.57 -38.02
N ASN A 291 6.44 -2.38 -37.65
CA ASN A 291 7.09 -3.11 -36.57
C ASN A 291 7.00 -2.36 -35.24
N ASN A 292 7.38 -1.09 -35.23
CA ASN A 292 7.39 -0.27 -34.02
C ASN A 292 7.29 1.21 -34.36
N MET A 293 6.92 1.97 -33.34
CA MET A 293 6.87 3.42 -33.38
C MET A 293 7.50 3.97 -32.10
N ILE A 294 8.15 5.11 -32.18
CA ILE A 294 8.72 5.77 -31.01
C ILE A 294 8.39 7.26 -31.04
N THR A 295 7.76 7.77 -29.99
CA THR A 295 7.43 9.19 -29.87
C THR A 295 8.35 9.89 -28.89
N VAL A 296 8.63 11.16 -29.15
CA VAL A 296 9.20 12.09 -28.18
C VAL A 296 8.21 13.23 -28.06
N LEU A 297 7.61 13.36 -26.88
CA LEU A 297 6.62 14.39 -26.56
C LEU A 297 7.11 15.20 -25.37
N ASN A 298 6.91 16.51 -25.41
CA ASN A 298 7.21 17.35 -24.26
C ASN A 298 5.98 17.38 -23.34
N SER A 299 5.99 16.50 -22.33
CA SER A 299 4.96 16.47 -21.29
C SER A 299 5.62 16.69 -19.93
N GLN A 300 5.14 17.67 -19.18
CA GLN A 300 5.57 18.01 -17.82
C GLN A 300 4.43 17.59 -16.87
N LEU A 301 4.48 16.37 -16.35
CA LEU A 301 3.49 15.87 -15.41
C LEU A 301 4.17 15.17 -14.22
N PRO A 302 3.62 15.33 -13.00
CA PRO A 302 4.00 14.49 -11.88
C PRO A 302 3.51 13.04 -12.07
N ASP A 303 3.99 12.14 -11.22
CA ASP A 303 3.53 10.74 -11.16
C ASP A 303 3.51 10.30 -9.68
N ALA A 304 2.36 10.50 -9.04
CA ALA A 304 2.15 10.31 -7.61
C ALA A 304 1.96 8.83 -7.30
N THR A 305 2.87 8.29 -6.49
CA THR A 305 2.75 6.93 -5.96
C THR A 305 2.82 6.96 -4.44
N VAL A 306 2.19 5.98 -3.79
CA VAL A 306 2.18 5.89 -2.33
C VAL A 306 2.55 4.49 -1.87
N VAL A 307 3.35 4.42 -0.82
CA VAL A 307 3.78 3.17 -0.18
C VAL A 307 3.48 3.23 1.31
N LEU A 308 2.87 2.17 1.82
CA LEU A 308 2.76 1.94 3.26
C LEU A 308 4.12 1.49 3.80
N ASN A 309 4.71 2.24 4.74
CA ASN A 309 5.97 1.85 5.38
C ASN A 309 5.70 0.89 6.54
N THR A 310 4.88 1.33 7.49
CA THR A 310 4.52 0.60 8.71
C THR A 310 3.15 1.02 9.21
N TYR A 311 2.51 0.16 10.02
CA TYR A 311 1.34 0.52 10.80
C TYR A 311 1.49 0.01 12.23
N LEU A 312 0.92 0.75 13.19
CA LEU A 312 0.92 0.44 14.61
C LEU A 312 -0.53 0.36 15.11
N LEU A 313 -0.82 -0.70 15.87
CA LEU A 313 -2.12 -0.95 16.47
C LEU A 313 -2.08 -0.57 17.96
N GLU A 314 -3.06 0.18 18.41
CA GLU A 314 -3.23 0.51 19.83
C GLU A 314 -4.21 -0.48 20.47
N CYS A 315 -3.78 -1.17 21.53
CA CYS A 315 -4.63 -2.21 22.13
C CYS A 315 -5.90 -1.65 22.78
N ALA A 316 -7.00 -2.40 22.68
CA ALA A 316 -8.33 -2.03 23.15
C ALA A 316 -8.87 -0.72 22.54
N THR A 317 -8.33 -0.32 21.39
CA THR A 317 -8.84 0.79 20.59
C THR A 317 -9.07 0.32 19.16
N ARG A 318 -9.79 1.16 18.40
CA ARG A 318 -9.90 1.01 16.94
C ARG A 318 -8.99 2.02 16.21
N ASN A 319 -7.96 2.53 16.88
CA ASN A 319 -7.00 3.44 16.28
C ASN A 319 -5.88 2.67 15.58
N VAL A 320 -5.52 3.12 14.39
CA VAL A 320 -4.38 2.62 13.62
C VAL A 320 -3.51 3.82 13.27
N THR A 321 -2.25 3.79 13.69
CA THR A 321 -1.25 4.78 13.26
C THR A 321 -0.55 4.24 12.04
N ILE A 322 -0.54 5.02 10.96
CA ILE A 322 -0.06 4.64 9.63
C ILE A 322 1.11 5.54 9.28
N ASP A 323 2.27 4.95 8.99
CA ASP A 323 3.41 5.64 8.42
C ASP A 323 3.51 5.28 6.93
N PHE A 324 3.52 6.28 6.07
CA PHE A 324 3.51 6.09 4.63
C PHE A 324 4.43 7.09 3.93
N THR A 325 4.83 6.78 2.71
CA THR A 325 5.66 7.65 1.87
C THR A 325 4.94 7.93 0.56
N ALA A 326 4.78 9.21 0.24
CA ALA A 326 4.35 9.70 -1.05
C ALA A 326 5.58 9.96 -1.93
N TYR A 327 5.52 9.55 -3.19
CA TYR A 327 6.61 9.69 -4.16
C TYR A 327 6.11 10.41 -5.41
N ASN A 328 7.04 11.05 -6.11
CA ASN A 328 6.84 11.59 -7.44
C ASN A 328 7.87 10.96 -8.39
N SER A 329 7.78 9.65 -8.58
CA SER A 329 8.83 8.83 -9.24
C SER A 329 8.65 8.79 -10.74
N ASN A 330 9.73 8.77 -11.53
CA ASN A 330 9.65 8.67 -12.99
C ASN A 330 8.76 9.77 -13.61
N SER A 331 8.80 10.97 -13.02
CA SER A 331 7.99 12.11 -13.39
C SER A 331 8.76 13.17 -14.19
N THR A 332 8.03 14.09 -14.81
CA THR A 332 8.61 15.22 -15.56
C THR A 332 8.19 16.58 -15.00
N GLU A 333 7.40 16.61 -13.93
CA GLU A 333 7.06 17.80 -13.17
C GLU A 333 7.03 17.51 -11.67
N ILE A 334 7.12 18.56 -10.85
CA ILE A 334 6.94 18.48 -9.41
C ILE A 334 5.50 18.07 -9.07
N LEU A 335 5.33 17.23 -8.05
CA LEU A 335 4.00 16.99 -7.49
C LEU A 335 3.67 18.17 -6.54
N PRO A 336 2.55 18.87 -6.72
CA PRO A 336 2.19 19.99 -5.86
C PRO A 336 2.07 19.61 -4.38
N ALA A 337 2.27 20.59 -3.51
CA ALA A 337 1.81 20.47 -2.12
C ALA A 337 0.28 20.43 -2.09
N ALA A 338 -0.29 19.93 -1.01
CA ALA A 338 -1.72 19.72 -0.83
C ALA A 338 -2.35 18.77 -1.87
N THR A 339 -1.58 17.86 -2.45
CA THR A 339 -2.11 16.71 -3.21
C THR A 339 -2.86 15.80 -2.22
N PRO A 340 -4.15 15.52 -2.43
CA PRO A 340 -4.99 14.86 -1.44
C PRO A 340 -4.63 13.38 -1.31
N ILE A 341 -4.74 12.83 -0.10
CA ILE A 341 -4.50 11.42 0.20
C ILE A 341 -5.71 10.88 0.96
N ALA A 342 -6.35 9.85 0.42
CA ALA A 342 -7.50 9.21 1.03
C ALA A 342 -7.13 7.84 1.62
N PHE A 343 -7.72 7.55 2.79
CA PHE A 343 -7.55 6.28 3.50
C PHE A 343 -8.90 5.57 3.54
N TYR A 344 -8.93 4.35 3.03
CA TYR A 344 -10.11 3.49 3.01
C TYR A 344 -9.88 2.22 3.83
N ALA A 345 -10.92 1.74 4.49
CA ALA A 345 -10.96 0.43 5.11
C ALA A 345 -12.15 -0.36 4.54
N ASP A 346 -11.90 -1.49 3.88
CA ASP A 346 -12.89 -2.26 3.11
C ASP A 346 -13.77 -1.39 2.19
N GLY A 347 -13.15 -0.37 1.56
CA GLY A 347 -13.80 0.56 0.64
C GLY A 347 -14.58 1.71 1.31
N PHE A 348 -14.63 1.78 2.64
CA PHE A 348 -15.20 2.93 3.36
C PHE A 348 -14.11 3.98 3.62
N LEU A 349 -14.37 5.24 3.26
CA LEU A 349 -13.47 6.35 3.58
C LEU A 349 -13.43 6.53 5.11
N VAL A 350 -12.23 6.42 5.70
CA VAL A 350 -12.00 6.53 7.15
C VAL A 350 -11.19 7.77 7.55
N ALA A 351 -10.33 8.26 6.65
CA ALA A 351 -9.58 9.49 6.89
C ALA A 351 -9.09 10.12 5.58
N GLN A 352 -8.61 11.37 5.67
CA GLN A 352 -7.94 12.08 4.59
C GLN A 352 -6.72 12.84 5.15
N SER A 353 -5.70 12.98 4.32
CA SER A 353 -4.54 13.87 4.51
C SER A 353 -4.22 14.54 3.17
N GLU A 354 -3.11 15.27 3.11
CA GLU A 354 -2.55 15.84 1.89
C GLU A 354 -1.02 15.89 1.98
N THR A 355 -0.32 15.97 0.84
CA THR A 355 1.13 16.25 0.81
C THR A 355 1.40 17.60 1.49
N LEU A 356 2.42 17.69 2.34
CA LEU A 356 2.71 18.92 3.07
C LEU A 356 3.60 19.85 2.26
N ASP A 357 4.55 19.27 1.54
CA ASP A 357 5.52 19.99 0.72
C ASP A 357 5.34 19.66 -0.77
N ILE A 358 5.95 20.49 -1.60
CA ILE A 358 6.13 20.13 -3.02
C ILE A 358 7.10 18.96 -3.08
N ILE A 359 6.73 17.88 -3.76
CA ILE A 359 7.61 16.72 -3.97
C ILE A 359 8.33 16.91 -5.32
N PRO A 360 9.67 17.09 -5.33
CA PRO A 360 10.44 17.25 -6.56
C PRO A 360 10.31 16.05 -7.51
N ILE A 361 10.77 16.21 -8.76
CA ILE A 361 10.95 15.07 -9.68
C ILE A 361 11.85 14.02 -9.02
N ASP A 362 11.41 12.76 -9.05
CA ASP A 362 12.04 11.61 -8.37
C ASP A 362 12.19 11.79 -6.84
N GLY A 363 11.46 12.74 -6.27
CA GLY A 363 11.43 13.04 -4.85
C GLY A 363 10.41 12.20 -4.09
N PHE A 364 10.43 12.37 -2.76
CA PHE A 364 9.46 11.76 -1.85
C PHE A 364 9.22 12.61 -0.61
N GLU A 365 8.11 12.33 0.08
CA GLU A 365 7.74 12.88 1.39
C GLU A 365 7.19 11.75 2.27
N THR A 366 7.58 11.69 3.54
CA THR A 366 7.08 10.71 4.50
C THR A 366 6.17 11.39 5.52
N GLN A 367 5.03 10.75 5.80
CA GLN A 367 4.04 11.24 6.76
C GLN A 367 3.56 10.13 7.69
N SER A 368 2.91 10.55 8.79
CA SER A 368 2.26 9.68 9.76
C SER A 368 0.87 10.21 10.10
N ILE A 369 -0.12 9.33 10.18
CA ILE A 369 -1.50 9.67 10.56
C ILE A 369 -2.12 8.59 11.46
N THR A 370 -2.85 9.00 12.49
CA THR A 370 -3.66 8.10 13.31
C THR A 370 -5.12 8.17 12.85
N ILE A 371 -5.66 7.05 12.39
CA ILE A 371 -7.04 6.92 11.92
C ILE A 371 -7.86 6.08 12.91
N ASN A 372 -9.13 6.44 13.11
CA ASN A 372 -10.06 5.66 13.92
C ASN A 372 -10.97 4.84 13.00
N ILE A 373 -10.94 3.52 13.13
CA ILE A 373 -11.72 2.60 12.31
C ILE A 373 -13.16 2.52 12.86
N PRO A 374 -14.19 2.89 12.08
CA PRO A 374 -15.59 2.83 12.53
C PRO A 374 -16.04 1.41 12.93
N ASP A 375 -16.98 1.31 13.87
CA ASP A 375 -17.52 0.03 14.37
C ASP A 375 -18.27 -0.80 13.31
N ILE A 376 -18.67 -0.18 12.20
CA ILE A 376 -19.32 -0.88 11.08
C ILE A 376 -18.34 -1.77 10.29
N ILE A 377 -17.05 -1.47 10.37
CA ILE A 377 -15.99 -2.21 9.68
C ILE A 377 -15.55 -3.38 10.57
N PRO A 378 -15.40 -4.62 10.05
CA PRO A 378 -14.91 -5.74 10.84
C PRO A 378 -13.50 -5.50 11.42
N ASP A 379 -13.11 -6.27 12.43
CA ASP A 379 -11.77 -6.14 13.04
C ASP A 379 -10.66 -6.56 12.08
N SER A 380 -10.95 -7.42 11.10
CA SER A 380 -10.08 -7.74 9.97
C SER A 380 -10.60 -7.04 8.73
N PHE A 381 -9.81 -6.16 8.14
CA PHE A 381 -10.18 -5.35 6.97
C PHE A 381 -8.98 -5.11 6.05
N THR A 382 -9.25 -4.68 4.83
CA THR A 382 -8.23 -4.21 3.88
C THR A 382 -8.06 -2.71 4.03
N LEU A 383 -6.88 -2.26 4.46
CA LEU A 383 -6.48 -0.86 4.41
C LEU A 383 -6.04 -0.52 2.99
N GLN A 384 -6.54 0.59 2.45
CA GLN A 384 -6.14 1.13 1.15
C GLN A 384 -5.76 2.60 1.32
N ILE A 385 -4.62 2.98 0.77
CA ILE A 385 -4.14 4.36 0.73
C ILE A 385 -4.10 4.77 -0.75
N VAL A 386 -4.72 5.90 -1.07
CA VAL A 386 -4.78 6.44 -2.43
C VAL A 386 -4.26 7.87 -2.40
N ILE A 387 -3.19 8.15 -3.14
CA ILE A 387 -2.70 9.51 -3.37
C ILE A 387 -3.39 10.12 -4.58
N ASP A 388 -3.55 11.44 -4.58
CA ASP A 388 -4.44 12.16 -5.49
C ASP A 388 -5.87 11.62 -5.46
N ASP A 389 -6.46 11.54 -4.26
CA ASP A 389 -7.88 11.22 -4.10
C ASP A 389 -8.55 12.13 -3.07
N VAL A 390 -9.56 12.87 -3.50
CA VAL A 390 -10.37 13.76 -2.64
C VAL A 390 -11.36 13.02 -1.74
N GLY A 391 -11.27 11.70 -1.63
CA GLY A 391 -12.07 10.85 -0.74
C GLY A 391 -13.25 10.17 -1.44
N ASN A 392 -13.30 10.18 -2.76
CA ASN A 392 -14.38 9.57 -3.55
C ASN A 392 -13.89 8.89 -4.84
N GLY A 393 -12.58 8.62 -4.96
CA GLY A 393 -11.96 8.08 -6.16
C GLY A 393 -11.71 9.13 -7.26
N THR A 394 -11.79 10.42 -6.94
CA THR A 394 -11.53 11.51 -7.91
C THR A 394 -10.17 12.14 -7.62
N GLY A 395 -9.26 12.03 -8.58
CA GLY A 395 -8.01 12.79 -8.62
C GLY A 395 -8.16 14.22 -9.11
N ILE A 396 -7.25 15.10 -8.69
CA ILE A 396 -7.22 16.51 -9.06
C ILE A 396 -5.90 16.94 -9.70
N VAL A 397 -4.86 16.12 -9.60
CA VAL A 397 -3.59 16.31 -10.27
C VAL A 397 -3.60 15.42 -11.50
N THR A 398 -3.33 16.00 -12.67
CA THR A 398 -3.12 15.16 -13.86
C THR A 398 -1.73 14.56 -13.79
N GLU A 399 -1.65 13.25 -13.94
CA GLU A 399 -0.43 12.48 -13.76
C GLU A 399 -0.01 11.72 -15.02
N LEU A 400 1.21 11.20 -15.01
CA LEU A 400 1.70 10.32 -16.08
C LEU A 400 1.00 8.97 -16.07
N ASN A 401 0.70 8.42 -14.89
CA ASN A 401 0.01 7.16 -14.76
C ASN A 401 -1.02 7.17 -13.61
N GLU A 402 -2.25 7.55 -13.93
CA GLU A 402 -3.41 7.56 -13.02
C GLU A 402 -3.80 6.19 -12.39
N LEU A 403 -3.07 5.12 -12.71
CA LEU A 403 -3.35 3.75 -12.24
C LEU A 403 -2.36 3.26 -11.18
N ASN A 404 -1.30 4.02 -10.84
CA ASN A 404 -0.29 3.62 -9.87
C ASN A 404 -0.42 4.33 -8.49
N ASN A 405 -1.47 5.11 -8.30
CA ASN A 405 -1.75 5.94 -7.12
C ASN A 405 -2.17 5.19 -5.85
N THR A 406 -2.21 3.86 -5.86
CA THR A 406 -2.84 3.05 -4.80
C THR A 406 -1.92 1.99 -4.21
N THR A 407 -1.95 1.85 -2.88
CA THR A 407 -1.39 0.69 -2.15
C THR A 407 -2.42 0.09 -1.18
N THR A 408 -2.31 -1.21 -0.92
CA THR A 408 -3.23 -1.93 -0.01
C THR A 408 -2.48 -2.84 0.96
N GLU A 409 -3.05 -3.08 2.14
CA GLU A 409 -2.52 -3.98 3.18
C GLU A 409 -3.66 -4.61 4.00
N GLY A 410 -3.49 -5.86 4.43
CA GLY A 410 -4.44 -6.53 5.32
C GLY A 410 -4.18 -6.20 6.79
N VAL A 411 -5.14 -5.57 7.48
CA VAL A 411 -5.01 -5.19 8.88
C VAL A 411 -5.98 -5.99 9.74
N THR A 412 -5.54 -6.44 10.91
CA THR A 412 -6.39 -7.07 11.93
C THR A 412 -6.20 -6.35 13.26
N LEU A 413 -7.24 -5.68 13.75
CA LEU A 413 -7.24 -5.00 15.04
C LEU A 413 -7.01 -5.99 16.18
N LEU A 414 -6.39 -5.50 17.25
CA LEU A 414 -6.22 -6.27 18.47
C LEU A 414 -7.57 -6.39 19.19
N PRO A 415 -7.98 -7.59 19.60
CA PRO A 415 -9.23 -7.77 20.34
C PRO A 415 -9.17 -7.04 21.69
N ILE A 416 -10.32 -6.57 22.15
CA ILE A 416 -10.45 -6.04 23.51
C ILE A 416 -10.17 -7.20 24.50
N PRO A 417 -9.27 -7.03 25.49
CA PRO A 417 -8.98 -8.07 26.47
C PRO A 417 -10.23 -8.51 27.23
N GLU A 418 -10.44 -9.82 27.34
CA GLU A 418 -11.54 -10.35 28.16
C GLU A 418 -11.25 -10.18 29.65
N VAL A 419 -12.25 -9.74 30.41
CA VAL A 419 -12.13 -9.58 31.86
C VAL A 419 -12.12 -10.92 32.59
N THR A 420 -11.09 -11.15 33.40
CA THR A 420 -11.00 -12.32 34.28
C THR A 420 -11.50 -11.97 35.69
N GLN A 421 -12.58 -12.64 36.13
CA GLN A 421 -13.12 -12.47 37.48
C GLN A 421 -12.30 -13.26 38.51
N LEU A 422 -11.72 -12.58 39.49
CA LEU A 422 -11.08 -13.19 40.64
C LEU A 422 -12.04 -13.30 41.84
N GLN A 423 -11.62 -14.04 42.86
CA GLN A 423 -12.39 -14.21 44.08
C GLN A 423 -12.38 -12.92 44.92
N PRO A 424 -13.47 -12.64 45.67
CA PRO A 424 -13.53 -11.51 46.61
C PRO A 424 -12.38 -11.51 47.61
N LEU A 425 -11.87 -10.32 47.93
CA LEU A 425 -10.96 -10.11 49.04
C LEU A 425 -11.74 -9.60 50.26
N GLU A 426 -11.65 -10.31 51.37
CA GLU A 426 -12.38 -9.96 52.60
C GLU A 426 -11.43 -9.48 53.71
N ALA A 427 -11.77 -8.35 54.33
CA ALA A 427 -11.06 -7.83 55.50
C ALA A 427 -12.03 -7.53 56.65
N CYS A 428 -11.50 -7.54 57.88
CA CYS A 428 -12.28 -7.23 59.08
C CYS A 428 -12.71 -5.77 59.11
N ASP A 429 -13.97 -5.52 59.45
CA ASP A 429 -14.46 -4.17 59.70
C ASP A 429 -13.67 -3.53 60.85
N ILE A 430 -13.10 -2.36 60.60
CA ILE A 430 -12.47 -1.50 61.62
C ILE A 430 -13.43 -0.38 62.08
N GLY A 431 -14.62 -0.33 61.49
CA GLY A 431 -15.73 0.56 61.82
C GLY A 431 -16.38 1.15 60.57
N PHE A 432 -17.70 1.28 60.58
CA PHE A 432 -18.49 1.90 59.51
C PHE A 432 -18.33 1.22 58.14
N ASN A 433 -18.19 -0.10 58.09
CA ASN A 433 -17.95 -0.88 56.87
C ASN A 433 -16.66 -0.47 56.13
N LYS A 434 -15.62 -0.16 56.89
CA LYS A 434 -14.28 0.17 56.37
C LYS A 434 -13.29 -0.90 56.77
N ALA A 435 -12.32 -1.16 55.91
CA ALA A 435 -11.16 -2.00 56.19
C ALA A 435 -9.99 -1.57 55.29
N THR A 436 -8.78 -1.95 55.71
CA THR A 436 -7.56 -1.82 54.90
C THR A 436 -7.27 -3.17 54.25
N PHE A 437 -7.07 -3.17 52.94
CA PHE A 437 -6.84 -4.36 52.11
C PHE A 437 -5.43 -4.35 51.54
N ASN A 438 -4.82 -5.54 51.47
CA ASN A 438 -3.64 -5.76 50.67
C ASN A 438 -4.03 -6.35 49.31
N LEU A 439 -4.18 -5.49 48.30
CA LEU A 439 -4.59 -5.88 46.95
C LEU A 439 -3.56 -6.79 46.27
N THR A 440 -2.29 -6.79 46.70
CA THR A 440 -1.25 -7.66 46.14
C THR A 440 -1.47 -9.13 46.47
N GLU A 441 -2.36 -9.46 47.42
CA GLU A 441 -2.76 -10.84 47.70
C GLU A 441 -3.44 -11.51 46.50
N GLN A 442 -4.03 -10.72 45.59
CA GLN A 442 -4.64 -11.23 44.37
C GLN A 442 -3.62 -11.67 43.32
N LEU A 443 -2.36 -11.23 43.42
CA LEU A 443 -1.32 -11.57 42.45
C LEU A 443 -1.01 -13.07 42.37
N GLN A 444 -1.38 -13.86 43.38
CA GLN A 444 -1.26 -15.32 43.32
C GLN A 444 -2.20 -15.97 42.28
N PHE A 445 -3.20 -15.23 41.78
CA PHE A 445 -4.18 -15.68 40.78
C PHE A 445 -4.06 -14.94 39.45
N VAL A 446 -3.05 -14.07 39.32
CA VAL A 446 -2.81 -13.24 38.14
C VAL A 446 -1.54 -13.74 37.46
N ASP A 447 -1.54 -13.76 36.12
CA ASP A 447 -0.36 -14.09 35.34
C ASP A 447 0.38 -12.79 34.99
N TYR A 448 1.64 -12.67 35.42
CA TYR A 448 2.46 -11.48 35.23
C TYR A 448 3.96 -11.84 35.18
N ASP A 449 4.71 -11.13 34.36
CA ASP A 449 6.17 -11.34 34.21
C ASP A 449 6.97 -10.49 35.20
N SER A 450 6.59 -9.22 35.39
CA SER A 450 7.19 -8.29 36.34
C SER A 450 6.13 -7.53 37.13
N LEU A 451 6.47 -7.13 38.36
CA LEU A 451 5.61 -6.26 39.17
C LEU A 451 5.46 -4.86 38.55
N GLU A 452 6.42 -4.43 37.72
CA GLU A 452 6.36 -3.15 37.02
C GLU A 452 5.25 -3.10 35.96
N ASP A 453 4.80 -4.26 35.49
CA ASP A 453 3.72 -4.37 34.50
C ASP A 453 2.32 -4.30 35.14
N VAL A 454 2.25 -4.36 36.47
CA VAL A 454 0.99 -4.47 37.20
C VAL A 454 0.53 -3.13 37.76
N SER A 455 -0.72 -2.79 37.47
CA SER A 455 -1.38 -1.56 37.95
C SER A 455 -2.81 -1.86 38.41
N TYR A 456 -3.30 -1.04 39.35
CA TYR A 456 -4.58 -1.22 40.03
C TYR A 456 -5.45 0.02 39.87
N TYR A 457 -6.76 -0.17 39.69
CA TYR A 457 -7.71 0.91 39.44
C TYR A 457 -9.05 0.66 40.15
N GLU A 458 -9.76 1.74 40.51
CA GLU A 458 -11.10 1.68 41.10
C GLU A 458 -12.22 1.72 40.04
N ALA A 459 -11.88 2.11 38.80
CA ALA A 459 -12.82 2.18 37.68
C ALA A 459 -12.24 1.52 36.42
N GLU A 460 -13.11 0.89 35.63
CA GLU A 460 -12.73 0.22 34.38
C GLU A 460 -12.20 1.21 33.33
N ASN A 461 -12.85 2.36 33.17
CA ASN A 461 -12.40 3.40 32.22
C ASN A 461 -10.99 3.91 32.54
N ASP A 462 -10.68 4.04 33.84
CA ASP A 462 -9.39 4.49 34.34
C ASP A 462 -8.29 3.47 34.02
N LEU A 463 -8.62 2.17 34.04
CA LEU A 463 -7.72 1.10 33.60
C LEU A 463 -7.40 1.16 32.10
N PHE A 464 -8.40 1.42 31.25
CA PHE A 464 -8.22 1.51 29.80
C PHE A 464 -7.41 2.76 29.41
N ASN A 465 -7.69 3.90 30.04
CA ASN A 465 -6.99 5.16 29.80
C ASN A 465 -5.69 5.32 30.61
N GLN A 466 -5.44 4.42 31.55
CA GLN A 466 -4.32 4.46 32.51
C GLN A 466 -4.32 5.74 33.38
N GLU A 467 -5.49 6.15 33.83
CA GLU A 467 -5.69 7.32 34.70
C GLU A 467 -5.99 6.87 36.15
N ASN A 468 -5.78 7.72 37.16
CA ASN A 468 -6.16 7.46 38.56
C ASN A 468 -5.69 6.09 39.14
N GLN A 469 -4.45 5.69 38.86
CA GLN A 469 -3.87 4.46 39.40
C GLN A 469 -3.82 4.47 40.95
N ILE A 470 -4.17 3.33 41.57
CA ILE A 470 -3.95 3.08 43.00
C ILE A 470 -2.45 2.88 43.24
N LEU A 471 -1.83 3.83 43.93
CA LEU A 471 -0.36 3.88 44.11
C LEU A 471 0.18 3.03 45.27
N ILE A 472 -0.67 2.64 46.22
CA ILE A 472 -0.27 1.88 47.42
C ILE A 472 -1.20 0.66 47.57
N PRO A 473 -1.06 -0.36 46.72
CA PRO A 473 -1.96 -1.52 46.71
C PRO A 473 -1.88 -2.36 48.00
N GLU A 474 -0.79 -2.28 48.77
CA GLU A 474 -0.64 -3.03 50.03
C GLU A 474 -1.48 -2.48 51.19
N TYR A 475 -1.95 -1.23 51.07
CA TYR A 475 -2.68 -0.50 52.11
C TYR A 475 -3.86 0.27 51.53
N PHE A 476 -4.72 -0.42 50.79
CA PHE A 476 -5.90 0.19 50.17
C PHE A 476 -7.07 0.28 51.16
N ASP A 477 -7.59 1.49 51.38
CA ASP A 477 -8.80 1.70 52.19
C ASP A 477 -10.02 1.80 51.28
N ASN A 478 -11.04 0.98 51.53
CA ASN A 478 -12.25 1.00 50.70
C ASN A 478 -13.11 2.24 50.94
N ASP A 479 -13.77 2.73 49.90
CA ASP A 479 -14.78 3.78 49.96
C ASP A 479 -16.18 3.24 50.27
N THR A 480 -16.54 2.13 49.65
CA THR A 480 -17.81 1.41 49.87
C THR A 480 -17.55 -0.07 50.14
N SER A 481 -18.54 -0.79 50.66
CA SER A 481 -18.48 -2.25 50.83
C SER A 481 -19.78 -2.87 50.31
N PRO A 482 -19.75 -3.70 49.26
CA PRO A 482 -18.57 -4.07 48.45
C PRO A 482 -18.07 -2.91 47.57
N GLN A 483 -16.83 -3.02 47.09
CA GLN A 483 -16.22 -2.13 46.10
C GLN A 483 -15.46 -2.94 45.06
N GLU A 484 -15.57 -2.57 43.78
CA GLU A 484 -14.84 -3.22 42.69
C GLU A 484 -13.42 -2.66 42.57
N ILE A 485 -12.48 -3.55 42.26
CA ILE A 485 -11.08 -3.23 41.97
C ILE A 485 -10.67 -3.97 40.71
N PHE A 486 -9.92 -3.27 39.87
CA PHE A 486 -9.43 -3.75 38.59
C PHE A 486 -7.91 -3.86 38.59
N ILE A 487 -7.38 -4.90 37.95
CA ILE A 487 -5.94 -5.12 37.76
C ILE A 487 -5.65 -5.12 36.26
N ARG A 488 -4.67 -4.32 35.86
CA ARG A 488 -4.08 -4.34 34.52
C ARG A 488 -2.68 -4.92 34.61
N VAL A 489 -2.38 -5.85 33.72
CA VAL A 489 -1.03 -6.40 33.54
C VAL A 489 -0.60 -6.14 32.11
N ASN A 490 0.35 -5.24 31.89
CA ASN A 490 0.87 -4.97 30.55
C ASN A 490 1.61 -6.19 29.99
N THR A 491 1.50 -6.40 28.68
CA THR A 491 2.23 -7.42 27.92
C THR A 491 2.93 -6.75 26.74
N ASP A 492 3.80 -7.48 26.04
CA ASP A 492 4.57 -6.95 24.90
C ASP A 492 3.70 -6.28 23.81
N PHE A 493 2.45 -6.73 23.64
CA PHE A 493 1.55 -6.28 22.57
C PHE A 493 0.20 -5.75 23.06
N CYS A 494 -0.15 -5.93 24.34
CA CYS A 494 -1.42 -5.47 24.92
C CYS A 494 -1.38 -5.48 26.47
N PHE A 495 -2.45 -5.91 27.12
CA PHE A 495 -2.57 -6.08 28.56
C PHE A 495 -3.63 -7.14 28.87
N ASN A 496 -3.45 -7.84 30.00
CA ASN A 496 -4.48 -8.67 30.61
C ASN A 496 -5.29 -7.84 31.61
N PHE A 497 -6.59 -8.16 31.70
CA PHE A 497 -7.55 -7.42 32.50
C PHE A 497 -8.24 -8.34 33.52
N TYR A 498 -8.14 -8.00 34.80
CA TYR A 498 -8.77 -8.75 35.90
C TYR A 498 -9.66 -7.85 36.75
N LYS A 499 -10.68 -8.43 37.37
CA LYS A 499 -11.53 -7.73 38.34
C LYS A 499 -11.85 -8.56 39.57
N PHE A 500 -11.98 -7.91 40.72
CA PHE A 500 -12.44 -8.52 41.96
C PHE A 500 -13.18 -7.50 42.82
N ILE A 501 -13.85 -7.97 43.85
CA ILE A 501 -14.47 -7.10 44.85
C ILE A 501 -13.67 -7.14 46.15
N VAL A 502 -13.51 -5.99 46.78
CA VAL A 502 -13.16 -5.90 48.20
C VAL A 502 -14.44 -5.79 49.00
N SER A 503 -14.57 -6.59 50.05
CA SER A 503 -15.75 -6.59 50.91
C SER A 503 -15.36 -6.67 52.37
N VAL A 504 -16.01 -5.85 53.19
CA VAL A 504 -15.80 -5.83 54.63
C VAL A 504 -16.68 -6.88 55.28
N LYS A 505 -16.12 -7.63 56.24
CA LYS A 505 -16.87 -8.55 57.10
C LYS A 505 -16.82 -8.10 58.55
N ASN A 506 -17.95 -8.22 59.24
CA ASN A 506 -18.03 -7.96 60.67
C ASN A 506 -17.17 -8.98 61.41
N CYS A 507 -16.13 -8.54 62.10
CA CYS A 507 -15.25 -9.39 62.91
C CYS A 507 -15.65 -9.32 64.40
N PRO A 508 -15.40 -10.39 65.19
CA PRO A 508 -15.86 -10.44 66.58
C PRO A 508 -15.22 -9.32 67.40
N PRO A 509 -15.99 -8.64 68.26
CA PRO A 509 -15.47 -7.54 69.06
C PRO A 509 -14.51 -8.04 70.14
N TYR A 510 -13.54 -7.21 70.53
CA TYR A 510 -12.63 -7.51 71.63
C TYR A 510 -13.24 -7.03 72.95
N ILE A 511 -13.58 -7.97 73.82
CA ILE A 511 -14.21 -7.70 75.12
C ILE A 511 -13.15 -7.66 76.22
N PRO A 512 -12.90 -6.50 76.86
CA PRO A 512 -11.93 -6.39 77.93
C PRO A 512 -12.42 -7.08 79.20
N GLN A 513 -11.50 -7.51 80.07
CA GLN A 513 -11.85 -8.17 81.33
C GLN A 513 -11.88 -7.21 82.53
N VAL A 514 -11.40 -5.97 82.37
CA VAL A 514 -11.29 -4.98 83.44
C VAL A 514 -11.54 -3.58 82.88
N PHE A 515 -12.21 -2.72 83.65
CA PHE A 515 -12.23 -1.27 83.41
C PHE A 515 -12.30 -0.51 84.75
N THR A 516 -11.89 0.76 84.75
CA THR A 516 -11.66 1.60 85.93
C THR A 516 -12.41 2.93 85.82
N PRO A 517 -13.70 3.02 86.19
CA PRO A 517 -14.47 4.26 86.13
C PRO A 517 -14.04 5.28 87.22
N ASN A 518 -12.82 5.81 87.10
CA ASN A 518 -12.19 6.73 88.06
C ASN A 518 -12.00 8.15 87.50
N HIS A 519 -12.35 8.36 86.23
CA HIS A 519 -12.27 9.61 85.47
C HIS A 519 -10.82 10.07 85.24
N ASP A 520 -9.87 9.13 85.11
CA ASP A 520 -8.48 9.44 84.72
C ASP A 520 -8.29 9.54 83.20
N GLY A 521 -9.33 9.24 82.42
CA GLY A 521 -9.34 9.26 80.96
C GLY A 521 -9.01 7.91 80.32
N PHE A 522 -8.67 6.87 81.11
CA PHE A 522 -8.26 5.56 80.62
C PHE A 522 -9.17 4.45 81.16
N ASN A 523 -9.81 3.71 80.25
CA ASN A 523 -10.72 2.61 80.59
C ASN A 523 -11.84 3.01 81.57
N ASP A 524 -12.34 4.24 81.48
CA ASP A 524 -13.38 4.78 82.37
C ASP A 524 -14.77 4.14 82.20
N TRP A 525 -14.94 3.38 81.13
CA TRP A 525 -16.18 2.69 80.82
C TRP A 525 -15.86 1.36 80.15
N PHE A 526 -16.85 0.48 80.05
CA PHE A 526 -16.70 -0.83 79.47
C PHE A 526 -16.58 -0.77 77.94
N ASN A 527 -15.42 -0.31 77.47
CA ASN A 527 -15.12 -0.05 76.07
C ASN A 527 -14.78 -1.33 75.31
N ILE A 528 -15.82 -2.01 74.83
CA ILE A 528 -15.69 -3.17 73.96
C ILE A 528 -15.26 -2.72 72.56
N GLN A 529 -14.03 -3.03 72.16
CA GLN A 529 -13.47 -2.57 70.88
C GLN A 529 -14.19 -3.25 69.71
N GLY A 530 -14.51 -2.48 68.67
CA GLY A 530 -15.27 -2.93 67.51
C GLY A 530 -16.77 -3.10 67.76
N LEU A 531 -17.27 -2.98 69.00
CA LEU A 531 -18.70 -3.13 69.26
C LEU A 531 -19.51 -1.96 68.71
N TYR A 532 -19.06 -0.74 69.02
CA TYR A 532 -19.86 0.48 68.85
C TYR A 532 -19.87 1.04 67.43
N THR A 533 -18.96 0.55 66.58
CA THR A 533 -18.77 1.00 65.20
C THR A 533 -19.08 -0.07 64.16
N ILE A 534 -19.20 -1.35 64.56
CA ILE A 534 -19.48 -2.49 63.66
C ILE A 534 -20.88 -3.05 63.97
N PHE A 535 -21.19 -3.26 65.25
CA PHE A 535 -22.46 -3.82 65.70
C PHE A 535 -23.34 -2.73 66.33
N GLU A 536 -23.69 -1.71 65.55
CA GLU A 536 -24.43 -0.53 66.04
C GLU A 536 -25.80 -0.89 66.66
N ASN A 537 -26.39 -2.02 66.27
CA ASN A 537 -27.67 -2.49 66.80
C ASN A 537 -27.52 -3.44 68.00
N HIS A 538 -26.34 -3.53 68.62
CA HIS A 538 -26.10 -4.45 69.73
C HIS A 538 -26.95 -4.13 70.99
N LYS A 539 -27.06 -5.13 71.86
CA LYS A 539 -27.66 -5.00 73.18
C LYS A 539 -26.75 -5.60 74.25
N LEU A 540 -26.39 -4.81 75.24
CA LEU A 540 -25.53 -5.19 76.36
C LEU A 540 -26.34 -5.29 77.66
N LEU A 541 -26.32 -6.46 78.29
CA LEU A 541 -26.91 -6.70 79.61
C LEU A 541 -25.81 -7.00 80.62
N ILE A 542 -25.82 -6.33 81.77
CA ILE A 542 -24.88 -6.59 82.88
C ILE A 542 -25.64 -7.07 84.11
N TYR A 543 -25.12 -8.14 84.71
CA TYR A 543 -25.64 -8.79 85.90
C TYR A 543 -24.63 -8.72 87.03
N ASN A 544 -25.11 -8.55 88.27
CA ASN A 544 -24.27 -8.72 89.44
C ASN A 544 -24.03 -10.22 89.75
N ARG A 545 -23.17 -10.52 90.72
CA ARG A 545 -22.84 -11.89 91.17
C ARG A 545 -24.03 -12.73 91.67
N TRP A 546 -25.19 -12.12 91.88
CA TRP A 546 -26.42 -12.82 92.30
C TRP A 546 -27.39 -13.04 91.13
N GLY A 547 -26.98 -12.74 89.90
CA GLY A 547 -27.82 -12.91 88.69
C GLY A 547 -28.88 -11.81 88.52
N THR A 548 -28.79 -10.70 89.24
CA THR A 548 -29.72 -9.57 89.07
C THR A 548 -29.22 -8.65 87.96
N LEU A 549 -30.09 -8.32 86.99
CA LEU A 549 -29.81 -7.33 85.94
C LEU A 549 -29.64 -5.94 86.58
N ILE A 550 -28.47 -5.35 86.39
CA ILE A 550 -28.12 -4.02 86.93
C ILE A 550 -27.94 -2.97 85.84
N PHE A 551 -27.67 -3.38 84.60
CA PHE A 551 -27.53 -2.48 83.48
C PHE A 551 -28.05 -3.10 82.18
N GLU A 552 -28.74 -2.30 81.39
CA GLU A 552 -29.12 -2.60 80.01
C GLU A 552 -28.76 -1.40 79.15
N GLY A 553 -27.94 -1.62 78.12
CA GLY A 553 -27.45 -0.58 77.22
C GLY A 553 -27.37 -1.06 75.76
N ASN A 554 -26.97 -0.13 74.91
CA ASN A 554 -26.84 -0.25 73.46
C ASN A 554 -25.77 0.77 72.98
N ASN A 555 -25.74 1.09 71.69
CA ASN A 555 -24.77 2.03 71.13
C ASN A 555 -24.78 3.43 71.77
N ASP A 556 -25.97 3.94 72.09
CA ASP A 556 -26.15 5.27 72.67
C ASP A 556 -25.94 5.31 74.19
N LEU A 557 -25.88 4.13 74.83
CA LEU A 557 -25.81 3.97 76.27
C LEU A 557 -24.71 2.98 76.65
N PRO A 558 -23.42 3.37 76.55
CA PRO A 558 -22.31 2.57 77.03
C PRO A 558 -22.31 2.44 78.56
N TRP A 559 -21.71 1.38 79.08
CA TRP A 559 -21.68 1.15 80.52
C TRP A 559 -20.46 1.80 81.18
N ASP A 560 -20.67 2.87 81.94
CA ASP A 560 -19.65 3.61 82.71
C ASP A 560 -19.49 3.09 84.15
N GLY A 561 -19.93 1.86 84.42
CA GLY A 561 -19.95 1.30 85.77
C GLY A 561 -21.11 1.78 86.64
N LYS A 562 -22.11 2.50 86.11
CA LYS A 562 -23.34 2.85 86.85
C LYS A 562 -24.49 1.91 86.52
N SER A 563 -25.34 1.59 87.49
CA SER A 563 -26.55 0.79 87.24
C SER A 563 -27.71 1.65 86.74
N ASN A 564 -28.44 1.19 85.71
CA ASN A 564 -29.69 1.81 85.23
C ASN A 564 -30.92 0.88 85.39
N LYS A 565 -30.72 -0.33 85.89
CA LYS A 565 -31.76 -1.31 86.25
C LYS A 565 -31.60 -1.74 87.72
N GLY A 566 -32.62 -2.40 88.26
CA GLY A 566 -32.65 -2.85 89.65
C GLY A 566 -33.30 -1.84 90.62
N ILE A 567 -33.57 -2.26 91.86
CA ILE A 567 -34.38 -1.49 92.83
C ILE A 567 -33.52 -0.55 93.70
N THR A 568 -32.20 -0.80 93.78
CA THR A 568 -31.27 -0.05 94.62
C THR A 568 -30.11 0.48 93.78
N ASN A 569 -29.64 1.71 94.04
CA ASN A 569 -28.47 2.33 93.40
C ASN A 569 -28.58 2.70 91.91
N GLN A 570 -29.78 2.89 91.37
CA GLN A 570 -29.93 3.45 90.01
C GLN A 570 -29.21 4.81 89.89
N GLY A 571 -28.37 4.96 88.88
CA GLY A 571 -27.54 6.14 88.63
C GLY A 571 -26.23 6.20 89.43
N ASN A 572 -25.97 5.27 90.35
CA ASN A 572 -24.73 5.24 91.15
C ASN A 572 -23.72 4.22 90.60
N LEU A 573 -22.43 4.46 90.87
CA LEU A 573 -21.36 3.52 90.58
C LEU A 573 -21.58 2.19 91.32
N VAL A 574 -21.38 1.08 90.61
CA VAL A 574 -21.50 -0.27 91.14
C VAL A 574 -20.24 -0.62 91.93
N PRO A 575 -20.32 -1.28 93.11
CA PRO A 575 -19.15 -1.59 93.93
C PRO A 575 -18.03 -2.35 93.19
N VAL A 576 -16.78 -2.21 93.63
CA VAL A 576 -15.65 -3.01 93.14
C VAL A 576 -16.00 -4.50 93.18
N GLY A 577 -15.82 -5.19 92.05
CA GLY A 577 -16.15 -6.60 91.95
C GLY A 577 -16.34 -7.09 90.52
N THR A 578 -16.58 -8.40 90.41
CA THR A 578 -16.87 -9.06 89.14
C THR A 578 -18.36 -9.00 88.81
N TYR A 579 -18.63 -8.61 87.58
CA TYR A 579 -19.94 -8.54 86.95
C TYR A 579 -19.97 -9.47 85.74
N PHE A 580 -21.16 -9.92 85.36
CA PHE A 580 -21.37 -10.83 84.23
C PHE A 580 -22.11 -10.11 83.12
N TYR A 581 -21.72 -10.33 81.87
CA TYR A 581 -22.40 -9.72 80.72
C TYR A 581 -23.06 -10.78 79.83
N VAL A 582 -24.16 -10.36 79.20
CA VAL A 582 -24.73 -11.00 78.02
C VAL A 582 -24.78 -9.94 76.92
N LEU A 583 -24.06 -10.19 75.83
CA LEU A 583 -23.93 -9.29 74.69
C LEU A 583 -24.59 -9.92 73.47
N TYR A 584 -25.65 -9.29 73.01
CA TYR A 584 -26.32 -9.62 71.75
C TYR A 584 -25.77 -8.71 70.67
N LEU A 585 -25.01 -9.26 69.73
CA LEU A 585 -24.49 -8.50 68.58
C LEU A 585 -25.58 -8.19 67.55
N ASN A 586 -26.69 -8.95 67.58
CA ASN A 586 -27.81 -8.83 66.65
C ASN A 586 -27.39 -8.96 65.17
N ASP A 587 -26.36 -9.77 64.92
CA ASP A 587 -25.85 -10.17 63.61
C ASP A 587 -26.11 -11.67 63.44
N SER A 588 -26.66 -12.09 62.29
CA SER A 588 -26.98 -13.50 62.01
C SER A 588 -25.76 -14.43 62.00
N SER A 589 -24.56 -13.86 61.83
CA SER A 589 -23.30 -14.59 61.73
C SER A 589 -22.70 -14.92 63.11
N TYR A 590 -23.27 -14.37 64.19
CA TYR A 590 -22.71 -14.49 65.54
C TYR A 590 -23.74 -14.97 66.57
N GLU A 591 -23.30 -15.88 67.45
CA GLU A 591 -24.05 -16.22 68.66
C GLU A 591 -23.89 -15.15 69.75
N ASN A 592 -24.80 -15.16 70.73
CA ASN A 592 -24.72 -14.25 71.87
C ASN A 592 -23.47 -14.52 72.70
N MET A 593 -22.71 -13.47 73.00
CA MET A 593 -21.48 -13.57 73.78
C MET A 593 -21.80 -13.42 75.27
N THR A 594 -21.19 -14.26 76.12
CA THR A 594 -21.33 -14.15 77.58
C THR A 594 -19.96 -14.21 78.24
N GLY A 595 -19.82 -13.58 79.40
CA GLY A 595 -18.56 -13.56 80.12
C GLY A 595 -18.64 -12.72 81.38
N TRP A 596 -17.48 -12.30 81.86
CA TRP A 596 -17.35 -11.48 83.06
C TRP A 596 -16.43 -10.29 82.81
N VAL A 597 -16.63 -9.24 83.61
CA VAL A 597 -15.81 -8.04 83.64
C VAL A 597 -15.63 -7.60 85.08
N TYR A 598 -14.42 -7.20 85.44
CA TYR A 598 -14.08 -6.70 86.76
C TYR A 598 -14.08 -5.16 86.78
N VAL A 599 -14.87 -4.59 87.70
CA VAL A 599 -14.91 -3.15 87.95
C VAL A 599 -13.96 -2.84 89.09
N ASN A 600 -13.03 -1.92 88.86
CA ASN A 600 -12.13 -1.36 89.88
C ASN A 600 -12.16 0.18 89.85
N TYR A 601 -11.56 0.88 90.80
CA TYR A 601 -11.45 2.35 90.74
C TYR A 601 -9.99 2.79 90.92
#